data_AF-A0A3M0WV61-F1
#
_entry.id   AF-A0A3M0WV61-F1
#
_cell.length_a   1.000
_cell.length_b   1.000
_cell.length_c   1.000
_cell.angle_alpha   90.00
_cell.angle_beta   90.00
_cell.angle_gamma   90.00
#
_symmetry.space_group_name_H-M   'P 1'
#
loop_
_entity.id
_entity.type
_entity.pdbx_description
1 polymer ?
#
loop_
_entity_poly.entity_id
_entity_poly.type
_entity_poly.pdbx_seq_one_letter_code
_entity_poly.pdbx_strand_id
1 'polypeptide(L)'
;MKVVDDRNTEQKYSHYLAVLATDRFLSGWGLAEGGNSYIAFACRPEDLQATFRKIQNRNDLMRIRVVDLRNYRPNPKYCKHLHIYLAD
;
A
#
# COMPACT_ATOMS: atom_id res chain seq x y z
N MET A 1 8.16 -12.51 3.42
CA MET A 1 7.36 -11.33 3.01
C MET A 1 8.24 -10.49 2.11
N LYS A 2 7.78 -10.18 0.90
CA LYS A 2 8.50 -9.31 -0.03
C LYS A 2 7.90 -7.91 0.01
N VAL A 3 8.75 -6.90 0.16
CA VAL A 3 8.38 -5.49 0.10
C VAL A 3 9.07 -4.86 -1.11
N VAL A 4 8.29 -4.18 -1.94
CA VAL A 4 8.77 -3.38 -3.06
C VAL A 4 8.33 -1.94 -2.78
N ASP A 5 9.25 -0.99 -2.85
CA ASP A 5 8.98 0.42 -2.58
C ASP A 5 9.59 1.27 -3.68
N ASP A 6 8.72 1.83 -4.53
CA ASP A 6 9.11 2.58 -5.72
C ASP A 6 9.55 4.02 -5.39
N ARG A 7 9.43 4.44 -4.11
CA ARG A 7 9.85 5.77 -3.67
C ARG A 7 11.36 5.87 -3.55
N ASN A 8 11.90 7.01 -3.99
CA ASN A 8 13.27 7.41 -3.69
C ASN A 8 13.40 7.94 -2.24
N THR A 9 14.63 8.26 -1.82
CA THR A 9 14.93 8.71 -0.45
C THR A 9 14.15 9.97 -0.06
N GLU A 10 14.10 10.99 -0.91
CA GLU A 10 13.37 12.25 -0.65
C GLU A 10 11.86 12.04 -0.55
N GLN A 11 11.32 11.16 -1.39
CA GLN A 11 9.91 10.77 -1.40
C GLN A 11 9.52 10.00 -0.14
N LYS A 12 10.43 9.21 0.44
CA LYS A 12 10.16 8.53 1.73
C LYS A 12 9.97 9.52 2.89
N TYR A 13 10.61 10.69 2.81
CA TYR A 13 10.41 11.76 3.81
C TYR A 13 9.13 12.58 3.56
N SER A 14 8.86 12.95 2.31
CA SER A 14 7.74 13.81 1.95
C SER A 14 6.40 13.06 1.81
N HIS A 15 6.42 11.82 1.31
CA HIS A 15 5.23 10.99 1.03
C HIS A 15 5.16 9.84 2.02
N TYR A 16 5.02 10.20 3.30
CA TYR A 16 5.05 9.24 4.41
C TYR A 16 3.67 8.68 4.78
N LEU A 17 2.58 9.30 4.31
CA LEU A 17 1.24 8.73 4.45
C LEU A 17 0.91 7.88 3.24
N ALA A 18 0.13 6.83 3.44
CA ALA A 18 -0.32 6.01 2.33
C ALA A 18 -1.74 5.49 2.52
N VAL A 19 -2.43 5.33 1.40
CA VAL A 19 -3.68 4.57 1.33
C VAL A 19 -3.32 3.12 1.03
N LEU A 20 -3.49 2.27 2.03
CA LEU A 20 -3.16 0.86 1.98
C LEU A 20 -4.43 0.04 1.73
N ALA A 21 -4.34 -0.95 0.84
CA ALA A 21 -5.42 -1.89 0.56
C ALA A 21 -4.89 -3.32 0.38
N THR A 22 -5.80 -4.29 0.50
CA THR A 22 -5.58 -5.66 0.07
C THR A 22 -5.93 -5.78 -1.40
N ASP A 23 -4.96 -6.20 -2.21
CA ASP A 23 -5.14 -6.50 -3.61
C ASP A 23 -5.66 -7.94 -3.74
N ARG A 24 -6.92 -8.09 -4.15
CA ARG A 24 -7.56 -9.40 -4.27
C ARG A 24 -7.03 -10.20 -5.46
N PHE A 25 -6.60 -9.53 -6.52
CA PHE A 25 -6.18 -10.20 -7.74
C PHE A 25 -4.84 -10.90 -7.55
N LEU A 26 -3.90 -10.23 -6.86
CA LEU A 26 -2.58 -10.80 -6.58
C LEU A 26 -2.53 -11.65 -5.30
N SER A 27 -3.55 -11.62 -4.44
CA SER A 27 -3.56 -12.44 -3.21
C SER A 27 -3.68 -13.94 -3.52
N GLY A 28 -2.82 -14.76 -2.91
CA GLY A 28 -2.78 -16.21 -3.14
C GLY A 28 -2.04 -16.64 -4.41
N TRP A 29 -1.46 -15.72 -5.17
CA TRP A 29 -0.73 -15.99 -6.41
C TRP A 29 0.73 -15.52 -6.35
N GLY A 30 1.65 -16.28 -6.97
CA GLY A 30 3.05 -15.88 -7.15
C GLY A 30 3.75 -15.44 -5.87
N LEU A 31 4.27 -14.20 -5.85
CA LEU A 31 5.01 -13.64 -4.70
C LEU A 31 4.15 -13.46 -3.42
N ALA A 32 2.82 -13.65 -3.53
CA ALA A 32 1.89 -13.64 -2.41
C ALA A 32 1.29 -15.02 -2.09
N GLU A 33 1.86 -16.11 -2.64
CA GLU A 33 1.40 -17.48 -2.35
C GLU A 33 1.33 -17.75 -0.84
N GLY A 34 0.20 -18.32 -0.39
CA GLY A 34 -0.05 -18.57 1.03
C GLY A 34 -0.41 -17.32 1.86
N GLY A 35 -0.80 -16.21 1.24
CA GLY A 35 -1.38 -15.07 1.96
C GLY A 35 -1.81 -13.91 1.06
N ASN A 36 -1.87 -12.71 1.65
CA ASN A 36 -2.37 -11.53 0.97
C ASN A 36 -1.25 -10.73 0.30
N SER A 37 -1.59 -10.13 -0.85
CA SER A 37 -0.86 -9.03 -1.47
C SER A 37 -1.46 -7.71 -1.00
N TYR A 38 -0.64 -6.81 -0.48
CA TYR A 38 -1.02 -5.45 -0.13
C TYR A 38 -0.44 -4.46 -1.13
N ILE A 39 -1.21 -3.40 -1.39
CA ILE A 39 -0.80 -2.27 -2.20
C ILE A 39 -0.93 -0.99 -1.36
N ALA A 40 0.07 -0.13 -1.41
CA ALA A 40 0.08 1.16 -0.74
C ALA A 40 0.32 2.28 -1.75
N PHE A 41 -0.52 3.31 -1.73
CA PHE A 41 -0.35 4.53 -2.52
C PHE A 41 0.15 5.63 -1.60
N ALA A 42 1.45 5.90 -1.64
CA ALA A 42 2.12 6.88 -0.81
C ALA A 42 1.91 8.29 -1.35
N CYS A 43 1.45 9.20 -0.49
CA CYS A 43 1.08 10.56 -0.85
C CYS A 43 1.59 11.54 0.22
N ARG A 44 1.63 12.83 -0.14
CA ARG A 44 1.85 13.88 0.86
C ARG A 44 0.61 14.02 1.75
N PRO A 45 0.75 14.55 2.97
CA PRO A 45 -0.39 14.77 3.86
C PRO A 45 -1.53 15.59 3.24
N GLU A 46 -1.20 16.62 2.45
CA GLU A 46 -2.14 17.48 1.75
C GLU A 46 -2.96 16.74 0.68
N ASP A 47 -2.39 15.72 0.05
CA ASP A 47 -3.01 14.96 -1.05
C ASP A 47 -3.78 13.71 -0.57
N LEU A 48 -3.73 13.42 0.74
CA LEU A 48 -4.25 12.18 1.31
C LEU A 48 -5.74 11.98 1.01
N GLN A 49 -6.55 13.03 1.15
CA GLN A 49 -8.00 12.93 0.93
C GLN A 49 -8.34 12.65 -0.53
N ALA A 50 -7.63 13.30 -1.46
CA ALA A 50 -7.80 13.06 -2.89
C ALA A 50 -7.38 11.63 -3.26
N THR A 51 -6.23 11.19 -2.76
CA THR A 51 -5.71 9.83 -2.93
C THR A 51 -6.69 8.80 -2.38
N PHE A 52 -7.21 9.00 -1.17
CA PHE A 52 -8.15 8.06 -0.55
C PHE A 52 -9.42 7.90 -1.37
N ARG A 53 -10.03 9.01 -1.85
CA ARG A 53 -11.24 8.95 -2.69
C ARG A 53 -11.00 8.20 -4.01
N LYS A 54 -9.85 8.44 -4.66
CA LYS A 54 -9.46 7.74 -5.90
C LYS A 54 -9.35 6.23 -5.68
N ILE A 55 -8.74 5.81 -4.57
CA ILE A 55 -8.55 4.39 -4.25
C ILE A 55 -9.81 3.74 -3.70
N GLN A 56 -10.64 4.44 -2.94
CA GLN A 56 -11.87 3.91 -2.35
C GLN A 56 -12.88 3.43 -3.41
N ASN A 57 -12.90 4.07 -4.58
CA ASN A 57 -13.80 3.72 -5.69
C ASN A 57 -13.32 2.50 -6.50
N ARG A 58 -12.18 1.90 -6.14
CA ARG A 58 -11.64 0.72 -6.83
C ARG A 58 -12.23 -0.57 -6.26
N ASN A 59 -13.06 -1.23 -7.07
CA ASN A 59 -13.74 -2.46 -6.67
C ASN A 59 -12.80 -3.66 -6.52
N ASP A 60 -11.63 -3.66 -7.14
CA ASP A 60 -10.62 -4.74 -7.04
C ASP A 60 -9.93 -4.79 -5.67
N LEU A 61 -9.99 -3.71 -4.89
CA LEU A 61 -9.31 -3.55 -3.61
C LEU A 61 -10.23 -3.79 -2.41
N MET A 62 -9.66 -4.25 -1.29
CA MET A 62 -10.40 -4.40 -0.03
C MET A 62 -9.65 -3.82 1.17
N ARG A 63 -10.36 -3.63 2.29
CA ARG A 63 -9.78 -3.24 3.59
C ARG A 63 -8.93 -1.97 3.50
N ILE A 64 -9.42 -1.02 2.71
CA ILE A 64 -8.79 0.26 2.41
C ILE A 64 -8.67 1.07 3.70
N ARG A 65 -7.48 1.56 4.01
CA ARG A 65 -7.19 2.34 5.23
C ARG A 65 -5.96 3.23 5.03
N VAL A 66 -5.88 4.29 5.82
CA VAL A 66 -4.69 5.15 5.85
C VAL A 66 -3.66 4.59 6.83
N VAL A 67 -2.38 4.63 6.46
CA VAL A 67 -1.25 4.26 7.31
C VAL A 67 -0.12 5.28 7.21
N ASP A 68 0.66 5.40 8.28
CA ASP A 68 1.94 6.10 8.28
C ASP A 68 3.07 5.10 7.98
N LEU A 69 3.70 5.22 6.82
CA LEU A 69 4.73 4.30 6.34
C LEU A 69 6.03 4.35 7.15
N ARG A 70 6.25 5.38 7.98
CA ARG A 70 7.41 5.43 8.90
C ARG A 70 7.33 4.31 9.94
N ASN A 71 6.11 4.08 10.43
CA ASN A 71 5.83 3.16 11.54
C ASN A 71 5.02 1.94 11.12
N TYR A 72 4.52 1.88 9.88
CA TYR A 72 3.76 0.75 9.40
C TYR A 72 4.65 -0.51 9.30
N ARG A 73 4.17 -1.59 9.90
CA ARG A 73 4.82 -2.91 9.86
C ARG A 73 3.77 -3.95 9.45
N PRO A 74 3.76 -4.41 8.18
CA PRO A 74 2.85 -5.46 7.75
C PRO A 74 3.13 -6.76 8.50
N ASN A 75 2.09 -7.43 8.99
CA ASN A 75 2.25 -8.69 9.70
C ASN A 75 2.60 -9.81 8.69
N PRO A 76 3.78 -10.46 8.77
CA PRO A 76 4.23 -11.47 7.81
C PRO A 76 3.41 -12.77 7.83
N LYS A 77 2.58 -12.98 8.87
CA LYS A 77 1.62 -14.09 8.92
C LYS A 77 0.56 -13.95 7.83
N TYR A 78 0.11 -12.72 7.58
CA TYR A 78 -1.00 -12.43 6.66
C TYR A 78 -0.53 -11.79 5.35
N CYS A 79 0.44 -10.88 5.42
CA CYS A 79 0.97 -10.16 4.27
C CYS A 79 2.20 -10.89 3.74
N LYS A 80 2.12 -11.42 2.52
CA LYS A 80 3.25 -12.08 1.86
C LYS A 80 3.94 -11.17 0.86
N HIS A 81 3.19 -10.22 0.30
CA HIS A 81 3.68 -9.22 -0.63
C HIS A 81 3.14 -7.83 -0.26
N LEU A 82 3.99 -6.81 -0.30
CA LEU A 82 3.60 -5.40 -0.20
C LEU A 82 4.31 -4.62 -1.29
N HIS A 83 3.54 -3.89 -2.11
CA HIS A 83 4.08 -2.94 -3.07
C HIS A 83 3.65 -1.52 -2.68
N ILE A 84 4.62 -0.61 -2.58
CA ILE A 84 4.41 0.80 -2.29
C ILE A 84 4.68 1.61 -3.56
N TYR A 85 3.65 2.27 -4.06
CA TYR A 85 3.69 3.20 -5.19
C TYR A 85 3.69 4.64 -4.70
N LEU A 86 4.25 5.56 -5.48
CA LEU A 86 3.97 6.98 -5.32
C LEU A 86 2.59 7.29 -5.92
N ALA A 87 1.76 8.04 -5.20
CA ALA A 87 0.50 8.54 -5.72
C ALA A 87 0.74 9.78 -6.57
N ASP A 88 0.18 9.79 -7.78
CA ASP A 88 -0.01 10.98 -8.63
C ASP A 88 -1.34 11.67 -8.35
#